data_AF-A0AB34JP81-F1
#
_entry.id   AF-A0AB34JP81-F1
#
_cell.length_a   1.000
_cell.length_b   1.000
_cell.length_c   1.000
_cell.angle_alpha   90.00
_cell.angle_beta   90.00
_cell.angle_gamma   90.00
#
_symmetry.space_group_name_H-M   'P 1'
#
loop_
_entity.id
_entity.type
_entity.pdbx_description
1 polymer ?
#
loop_
_entity_poly.entity_id
_entity_poly.type
_entity_poly.pdbx_seq_one_letter_code
_entity_poly.pdbx_strand_id
1 'polypeptide(L)'
;MQRHPEEEQEADRDDASITRAQPTMELLLPSGWPDFFADRFSFIVSKRVFEGYAQQPSPCCAAASIAGAVNATLGKSALSSAAITHEEVASLLHTILCEQAEKKRKSVERLLGISSLEPLLKALRDDLAQTGRSLGGRREKGCSPKEAIARLTELCDVHCPRSEVQQSSTTEEQATWIALAGVLRTSDRAEDADNENDDEDETEGIVHGEGGATAEVLFAQKVVKLLKAFIGKVSGVEQLSPDQPRLLTSHVGNWGIRGAVRALREGRFDGDDPRSAKLQQWYNAMNEAIVQKDGQIDKPLAGKENSLSPDPHAACTANLGSISSLSVSTLASLRVAGMATPQIVLRKTDDERERRQSWAALKAAFAQERSALLLHHKNHYSLIFAMREWHSEDDMLVMEVLTARKGQRPTAWISWGEIHQTLISWSGYAIMQIYTDGSAART
;
A
#
# COMPACT_ATOMS: atom_id res chain seq x y z
N MET A 1 10.34 9.63 34.90
CA MET A 1 10.68 10.02 33.52
C MET A 1 9.41 10.58 32.88
N GLN A 2 9.15 11.88 33.01
CA GLN A 2 8.02 12.54 32.33
C GLN A 2 8.41 12.72 30.87
N ARG A 3 7.75 12.02 29.94
CA ARG A 3 7.91 12.33 28.50
C ARG A 3 7.27 13.69 28.28
N HIS A 4 8.04 14.64 27.77
CA HIS A 4 7.53 15.96 27.39
C HIS A 4 6.46 15.78 26.29
N PRO A 5 5.23 16.33 26.45
CA PRO A 5 4.20 16.32 25.41
C PRO A 5 4.49 17.31 24.26
N GLU A 6 5.68 17.90 24.24
CA GLU A 6 6.25 18.69 23.15
C GLU A 6 7.27 17.87 22.35
N GLU A 7 7.11 16.55 22.26
CA GLU A 7 7.59 15.83 21.07
C GLU A 7 6.81 16.39 19.89
N GLU A 8 7.39 17.48 19.38
CA GLU A 8 7.20 18.12 18.10
C GLU A 8 6.39 17.20 17.18
N GLN A 9 5.24 17.71 16.72
CA GLN A 9 4.96 17.60 15.30
C GLN A 9 6.22 18.10 14.59
N GLU A 10 7.23 17.25 14.47
CA GLU A 10 8.40 17.47 13.65
C GLU A 10 7.77 17.74 12.30
N ALA A 11 7.64 19.03 11.96
CA ALA A 11 6.85 19.49 10.84
C ALA A 11 7.32 18.64 9.69
N ASP A 12 6.46 17.73 9.24
CA ASP A 12 6.79 16.57 8.42
C ASP A 12 7.64 17.14 7.28
N ARG A 13 8.98 17.01 7.36
CA ARG A 13 9.95 17.87 6.63
C ARG A 13 9.86 17.74 5.10
N ASP A 14 8.92 16.92 4.66
CA ASP A 14 8.59 16.56 3.31
C ASP A 14 7.11 16.85 3.02
N ASP A 15 6.66 18.06 3.35
CA ASP A 15 5.40 18.59 2.81
C ASP A 15 5.50 18.63 1.28
N ALA A 16 4.58 17.92 0.62
CA ALA A 16 4.51 17.85 -0.84
C ALA A 16 4.16 19.20 -1.48
N SER A 17 3.67 20.17 -0.70
CA SER A 17 3.36 21.52 -1.17
C SER A 17 4.56 22.26 -1.75
N ILE A 18 5.79 21.91 -1.34
CA ILE A 18 7.00 22.56 -1.85
C ILE A 18 7.38 21.95 -3.20
N THR A 19 7.17 22.71 -4.28
CA THR A 19 7.71 22.40 -5.60
C THR A 19 9.24 22.41 -5.52
N ARG A 20 9.87 21.25 -5.70
CA ARG A 20 11.34 21.14 -5.71
C ARG A 20 11.86 20.95 -7.14
N ALA A 21 13.01 21.55 -7.41
CA ALA A 21 13.68 21.46 -8.70
C ALA A 21 13.92 20.00 -9.09
N GLN A 22 13.94 19.75 -10.40
CA GLN A 22 14.34 18.47 -10.96
C GLN A 22 15.72 18.05 -10.40
N PRO A 23 15.96 16.75 -10.22
CA PRO A 23 17.19 16.25 -9.64
C PRO A 23 18.39 16.74 -10.46
N THR A 24 19.35 17.35 -9.76
CA THR A 24 20.56 17.93 -10.37
C THR A 24 21.52 16.82 -10.77
N MET A 25 22.47 17.12 -11.66
CA MET A 25 23.58 16.20 -11.98
C MET A 25 24.36 15.76 -10.72
N GLU A 26 24.40 16.62 -9.70
CA GLU A 26 25.00 16.33 -8.40
C GLU A 26 24.29 15.19 -7.65
N LEU A 27 22.98 14.99 -7.88
CA LEU A 27 22.29 13.82 -7.33
C LEU A 27 22.71 12.54 -8.06
N LEU A 28 22.98 12.61 -9.36
CA LEU A 28 23.21 11.44 -10.19
C LEU A 28 24.65 10.90 -10.07
N LEU A 29 25.62 11.80 -9.93
CA LEU A 29 27.04 11.47 -9.84
C LEU A 29 27.48 11.38 -8.36
N PRO A 30 28.39 10.46 -7.98
CA PRO A 30 28.91 10.44 -6.62
C PRO A 30 29.82 11.65 -6.35
N SER A 31 29.92 12.02 -5.08
CA SER A 31 30.82 13.08 -4.61
C SER A 31 32.27 12.74 -4.97
N GLY A 32 32.96 13.64 -5.68
CA GLY A 32 34.34 13.41 -6.13
C GLY A 32 34.48 12.91 -7.57
N TRP A 33 33.38 12.80 -8.34
CA TRP A 33 33.47 12.64 -9.79
C TRP A 33 34.29 13.78 -10.42
N PRO A 34 35.24 13.50 -11.36
CA PRO A 34 35.56 12.19 -11.96
C PRO A 34 36.69 11.41 -11.28
N ASP A 35 37.44 11.99 -10.35
CA ASP A 35 38.69 11.41 -9.84
C ASP A 35 38.49 10.15 -8.97
N PHE A 36 37.24 9.84 -8.63
CA PHE A 36 36.85 8.74 -7.74
C PHE A 36 36.86 7.33 -8.38
N PHE A 37 36.96 7.21 -9.71
CA PHE A 37 36.82 5.91 -10.39
C PHE A 37 38.16 5.32 -10.79
N ALA A 38 38.41 4.09 -10.36
CA ALA A 38 39.64 3.37 -10.69
C ALA A 38 39.79 3.12 -12.20
N ASP A 39 38.74 2.65 -12.87
CA ASP A 39 38.81 2.31 -14.30
C ASP A 39 37.47 2.47 -15.06
N ARG A 40 36.36 2.07 -14.46
CA ARG A 40 35.05 1.92 -15.13
C ARG A 40 33.92 2.41 -14.25
N PHE A 41 33.00 3.13 -14.90
CA PHE A 41 31.74 3.58 -14.34
C PHE A 41 30.62 3.29 -15.34
N SER A 42 29.50 2.79 -14.83
CA SER A 42 28.28 2.60 -15.61
C SER A 42 27.12 3.23 -14.87
N PHE A 43 26.27 3.93 -15.62
CA PHE A 43 25.11 4.66 -15.11
C PHE A 43 23.95 4.53 -16.09
N ILE A 44 22.80 4.14 -15.56
CA ILE A 44 21.56 3.96 -16.32
C ILE A 44 20.47 4.77 -15.64
N VAL A 45 19.77 5.60 -16.42
CA VAL A 45 18.74 6.51 -15.92
C VAL A 45 17.45 6.28 -16.70
N SER A 46 16.29 6.25 -16.01
CA SER A 46 15.00 6.17 -16.67
C SER A 46 14.33 7.55 -16.70
N LYS A 47 14.52 8.28 -17.81
CA LYS A 47 13.89 9.60 -18.02
C LYS A 47 12.37 9.55 -17.79
N ARG A 48 11.71 8.49 -18.23
CA ARG A 48 10.25 8.32 -18.07
C ARG A 48 9.82 8.19 -16.61
N VAL A 49 10.64 7.55 -15.77
CA VAL A 49 10.35 7.47 -14.33
C VAL A 49 10.51 8.85 -13.67
N PHE A 50 11.55 9.63 -14.04
CA PHE A 50 11.69 11.02 -13.59
C PHE A 50 10.58 11.95 -14.08
N GLU A 51 10.10 11.75 -15.30
CA GLU A 51 9.03 12.58 -15.84
C GLU A 51 7.66 12.15 -15.34
N GLY A 52 7.46 10.86 -15.03
CA GLY A 52 6.15 10.28 -14.72
C GLY A 52 5.83 10.11 -13.24
N TYR A 53 6.80 10.23 -12.32
CA TYR A 53 6.54 9.99 -10.89
C TYR A 53 5.42 10.88 -10.34
N ALA A 54 4.58 10.31 -9.47
CA ALA A 54 3.55 11.06 -8.77
C ALA A 54 4.09 11.52 -7.41
N GLN A 55 3.88 12.79 -7.08
CA GLN A 55 4.21 13.29 -5.74
C GLN A 55 3.30 12.63 -4.70
N GLN A 56 3.85 12.42 -3.51
CA GLN A 56 3.15 11.77 -2.40
C GLN A 56 2.92 12.81 -1.27
N PRO A 57 1.69 13.35 -1.10
CA PRO A 57 1.37 14.33 -0.05
C PRO A 57 1.08 13.72 1.31
N SER A 58 0.75 12.43 1.36
CA SER A 58 0.45 11.70 2.60
C SER A 58 1.20 10.37 2.62
N PRO A 59 1.15 9.54 3.67
CA PRO A 59 1.76 8.20 3.65
C PRO A 59 0.94 7.21 2.81
N CYS A 60 0.70 7.58 1.55
CA CYS A 60 0.04 6.83 0.49
C CYS A 60 1.04 6.32 -0.56
N CYS A 61 2.25 5.94 -0.11
CA CYS A 61 3.35 5.56 -1.00
C CYS A 61 2.98 4.51 -2.05
N ALA A 62 2.14 3.52 -1.71
CA ALA A 62 1.69 2.52 -2.67
C ALA A 62 0.92 3.16 -3.84
N ALA A 63 -0.02 4.06 -3.54
CA ALA A 63 -0.83 4.74 -4.54
C ALA A 63 0.03 5.63 -5.45
N ALA A 64 0.92 6.43 -4.85
CA ALA A 64 1.82 7.30 -5.59
C ALA A 64 2.87 6.53 -6.43
N SER A 65 3.40 5.43 -5.90
CA SER A 65 4.28 4.51 -6.63
C SER A 65 3.59 3.89 -7.85
N ILE A 66 2.36 3.38 -7.69
CA ILE A 66 1.59 2.83 -8.83
C ILE A 66 1.34 3.91 -9.87
N ALA A 67 0.83 5.08 -9.45
CA ALA A 67 0.55 6.20 -10.36
C ALA A 67 1.80 6.57 -11.16
N GLY A 68 2.93 6.76 -10.47
CA GLY A 68 4.19 7.09 -11.09
C GLY A 68 4.73 6.01 -12.03
N ALA A 69 4.63 4.73 -11.63
CA ALA A 69 5.05 3.61 -12.47
C ALA A 69 4.20 3.46 -13.73
N VAL A 70 2.88 3.62 -13.61
CA VAL A 70 1.97 3.54 -14.76
C VAL A 70 2.20 4.72 -15.70
N ASN A 71 2.34 5.93 -15.18
CA ASN A 71 2.69 7.11 -15.99
C ASN A 71 4.00 6.91 -16.75
N ALA A 72 5.05 6.45 -16.06
CA ALA A 72 6.35 6.18 -16.68
C ALA A 72 6.24 5.12 -17.80
N THR A 73 5.52 4.03 -17.53
CA THR A 73 5.28 2.95 -18.49
C THR A 73 4.52 3.44 -19.72
N LEU A 74 3.49 4.27 -19.53
CA LEU A 74 2.69 4.86 -20.60
C LEU A 74 3.35 6.08 -21.27
N GLY A 75 4.49 6.55 -20.78
CA GLY A 75 5.18 7.75 -21.29
C GLY A 75 4.43 9.05 -21.01
N LYS A 76 3.64 9.10 -19.93
CA LYS A 76 2.93 10.29 -19.47
C LYS A 76 3.83 11.08 -18.51
N SER A 77 3.99 12.37 -18.76
CA SER A 77 4.59 13.29 -17.79
C SER A 77 3.62 13.51 -16.63
N ALA A 78 4.13 13.59 -15.40
CA ALA A 78 3.38 13.93 -14.19
C ALA A 78 2.75 15.33 -14.24
N LEU A 79 3.21 16.20 -15.13
CA LEU A 79 2.62 17.52 -15.38
C LEU A 79 1.48 17.48 -16.41
N SER A 80 1.28 16.34 -17.07
CA SER A 80 0.20 16.17 -18.03
C SER A 80 -1.14 16.07 -17.30
N SER A 81 -2.17 16.74 -17.81
CA SER A 81 -3.55 16.56 -17.33
C SER A 81 -4.09 15.14 -17.55
N ALA A 82 -3.43 14.33 -18.39
CA ALA A 82 -3.77 12.93 -18.61
C ALA A 82 -2.98 11.97 -17.70
N ALA A 83 -2.08 12.47 -16.84
CA ALA A 83 -1.32 11.66 -15.91
C ALA A 83 -2.25 11.05 -14.86
N ILE A 84 -2.03 9.78 -14.53
CA ILE A 84 -2.71 9.14 -13.42
C ILE A 84 -2.13 9.73 -12.12
N THR A 85 -3.02 10.17 -11.26
CA THR A 85 -2.70 10.77 -9.97
C THR A 85 -2.67 9.71 -8.87
N HIS A 86 -2.07 10.07 -7.73
CA HIS A 86 -2.07 9.16 -6.58
C HIS A 86 -3.46 9.09 -5.93
N GLU A 87 -4.30 10.13 -6.02
CA GLU A 87 -5.68 10.10 -5.53
C GLU A 87 -6.55 9.12 -6.33
N GLU A 88 -6.43 9.15 -7.65
CA GLU A 88 -7.11 8.21 -8.55
C GLU A 88 -6.76 6.76 -8.19
N VAL A 89 -5.48 6.49 -7.94
CA VAL A 89 -5.06 5.16 -7.50
C VAL A 89 -5.52 4.85 -6.07
N ALA A 90 -5.50 5.81 -5.15
CA ALA A 90 -5.96 5.59 -3.78
C ALA A 90 -7.47 5.26 -3.73
N SER A 91 -8.28 5.93 -4.55
CA SER A 91 -9.69 5.59 -4.78
C SER A 91 -9.86 4.15 -5.25
N LEU A 92 -9.05 3.75 -6.22
CA LEU A 92 -9.07 2.39 -6.74
C LEU A 92 -8.68 1.35 -5.67
N LEU A 93 -7.63 1.62 -4.90
CA LEU A 93 -7.19 0.78 -3.79
C LEU A 93 -8.26 0.68 -2.70
N HIS A 94 -8.95 1.79 -2.39
CA HIS A 94 -10.08 1.82 -1.47
C HIS A 94 -11.20 0.90 -1.96
N THR A 95 -11.58 0.98 -3.24
CA THR A 95 -12.59 0.09 -3.83
C THR A 95 -12.20 -1.39 -3.72
N ILE A 96 -10.94 -1.73 -4.03
CA ILE A 96 -10.43 -3.10 -3.90
C ILE A 96 -10.51 -3.58 -2.44
N LEU A 97 -10.14 -2.72 -1.48
CA LEU A 97 -10.24 -3.04 -0.05
C LEU A 97 -11.68 -3.23 0.41
N CYS A 98 -12.63 -2.42 -0.06
CA CYS A 98 -14.05 -2.62 0.21
C CYS A 98 -14.53 -3.98 -0.28
N GLU A 99 -14.16 -4.38 -1.51
CA GLU A 99 -14.52 -5.69 -2.05
C GLU A 99 -13.91 -6.84 -1.23
N GLN A 100 -12.66 -6.70 -0.77
CA GLN A 100 -12.02 -7.69 0.08
C GLN A 100 -12.66 -7.77 1.46
N ALA A 101 -12.90 -6.63 2.11
CA ALA A 101 -13.59 -6.54 3.38
C ALA A 101 -14.96 -7.22 3.28
N GLU A 102 -15.72 -6.95 2.22
CA GLU A 102 -17.03 -7.55 1.98
C GLU A 102 -16.95 -9.08 1.79
N LYS A 103 -15.95 -9.58 1.06
CA LYS A 103 -15.74 -11.04 0.91
C LYS A 103 -15.42 -11.72 2.24
N LYS A 104 -14.56 -11.09 3.07
CA LYS A 104 -14.21 -11.63 4.40
C LYS A 104 -15.41 -11.53 5.36
N ARG A 105 -16.16 -10.42 5.32
CA ARG A 105 -17.42 -10.22 6.07
C ARG A 105 -18.39 -11.38 5.82
N LYS A 106 -18.74 -11.62 4.54
CA LYS A 106 -19.64 -12.72 4.15
C LYS A 106 -19.13 -14.09 4.59
N SER A 107 -17.81 -14.28 4.59
CA SER A 107 -17.20 -15.54 5.03
C SER A 107 -17.38 -15.76 6.53
N VAL A 108 -17.17 -14.72 7.34
CA VAL A 108 -17.38 -14.77 8.80
C VAL A 108 -18.86 -14.94 9.13
N GLU A 109 -19.75 -14.18 8.48
CA GLU A 109 -21.21 -14.27 8.65
C GLU A 109 -21.71 -15.69 8.39
N ARG A 110 -21.27 -16.29 7.28
CA ARG A 110 -21.59 -17.67 6.93
C ARG A 110 -21.09 -18.68 7.96
N LEU A 111 -19.88 -18.51 8.49
CA LEU A 111 -19.34 -19.43 9.50
C LEU A 111 -20.09 -19.30 10.83
N LEU A 112 -20.42 -18.08 11.25
CA LEU A 112 -21.16 -17.83 12.48
C LEU A 112 -22.65 -18.15 12.37
N GLY A 113 -23.19 -18.32 11.16
CA GLY A 113 -24.63 -18.54 10.94
C GLY A 113 -25.46 -17.30 11.25
N ILE A 114 -24.90 -16.11 11.05
CA ILE A 114 -25.55 -14.81 11.30
C ILE A 114 -25.83 -14.09 9.97
N SER A 115 -26.77 -13.15 9.98
CA SER A 115 -27.15 -12.39 8.78
C SER A 115 -26.26 -11.17 8.52
N SER A 116 -25.70 -10.56 9.58
CA SER A 116 -24.93 -9.32 9.48
C SER A 116 -23.94 -9.16 10.65
N LEU A 117 -22.71 -8.76 10.34
CA LEU A 117 -21.71 -8.31 11.31
C LEU A 117 -21.84 -6.81 11.68
N GLU A 118 -22.71 -6.06 11.02
CA GLU A 118 -22.76 -4.59 11.18
C GLU A 118 -23.06 -4.12 12.62
N PRO A 119 -23.97 -4.75 13.39
CA PRO A 119 -24.19 -4.35 14.79
C PRO A 119 -22.91 -4.44 15.65
N LEU A 120 -22.10 -5.47 15.42
CA LEU A 120 -20.83 -5.69 16.14
C LEU A 120 -19.80 -4.63 15.76
N LEU A 121 -19.66 -4.32 14.47
CA LEU A 121 -18.75 -3.27 14.00
C LEU A 121 -19.16 -1.90 14.51
N LYS A 122 -20.47 -1.61 14.52
CA LYS A 122 -20.99 -0.36 15.08
C LYS A 122 -20.65 -0.26 16.57
N ALA A 123 -20.92 -1.30 17.36
CA ALA A 123 -20.59 -1.32 18.79
C ALA A 123 -19.09 -1.14 19.05
N LEU A 124 -18.24 -1.81 18.26
CA LEU A 124 -16.80 -1.65 18.34
C LEU A 124 -16.33 -0.23 18.00
N ARG A 125 -16.91 0.40 16.97
CA ARG A 125 -16.59 1.81 16.62
C ARG A 125 -17.03 2.77 17.72
N ASP A 126 -18.22 2.56 18.28
CA ASP A 126 -18.75 3.38 19.37
C ASP A 126 -17.87 3.26 20.62
N ASP A 127 -17.41 2.05 20.97
CA ASP A 127 -16.45 1.79 22.06
C ASP A 127 -15.09 2.47 21.82
N LEU A 128 -14.52 2.32 20.62
CA LEU A 128 -13.27 2.97 20.26
C LEU A 128 -13.38 4.50 20.32
N ALA A 129 -14.49 5.07 19.84
CA ALA A 129 -14.74 6.50 19.84
C ALA A 129 -14.76 7.09 21.26
N GLN A 130 -15.26 6.35 22.26
CA GLN A 130 -15.25 6.78 23.67
C GLN A 130 -13.82 7.00 24.21
N THR A 131 -12.83 6.32 23.64
CA THR A 131 -11.41 6.48 24.00
C THR A 131 -10.64 7.38 23.03
N GLY A 132 -11.32 8.04 22.09
CA GLY A 132 -10.69 8.87 21.06
C GLY A 132 -9.91 8.08 20.01
N ARG A 133 -10.26 6.80 19.81
CA ARG A 133 -9.60 5.86 18.90
C ARG A 133 -10.54 5.46 17.76
N SER A 134 -10.00 4.86 16.71
CA SER A 134 -10.77 4.32 15.58
C SER A 134 -10.06 3.15 14.91
N LEU A 135 -10.79 2.37 14.10
CA LEU A 135 -10.20 1.31 13.28
C LEU A 135 -9.26 1.92 12.22
N GLY A 136 -9.63 3.06 11.63
CA GLY A 136 -8.77 3.81 10.70
C GLY A 136 -7.67 4.67 11.32
N GLY A 137 -7.53 4.70 12.64
CA GLY A 137 -6.58 5.59 13.33
C GLY A 137 -5.11 5.21 13.14
N ARG A 138 -4.20 6.11 13.53
CA ARG A 138 -2.74 5.86 13.54
C ARG A 138 -2.17 5.78 14.93
N ARG A 139 -1.15 4.93 15.10
CA ARG A 139 -0.38 4.79 16.34
C ARG A 139 -1.35 4.65 17.52
N GLU A 140 -1.23 5.51 18.53
CA GLU A 140 -2.07 5.52 19.73
C GLU A 140 -3.57 5.69 19.44
N LYS A 141 -3.94 6.33 18.32
CA LYS A 141 -5.33 6.50 17.90
C LYS A 141 -5.88 5.32 17.08
N GLY A 142 -5.00 4.44 16.58
CA GLY A 142 -5.40 3.28 15.79
C GLY A 142 -5.69 2.09 16.68
N CYS A 143 -6.63 1.23 16.26
CA CYS A 143 -6.89 -0.05 16.89
C CYS A 143 -6.34 -1.18 16.00
N SER A 144 -5.42 -1.99 16.52
CA SER A 144 -4.92 -3.15 15.78
C SER A 144 -5.99 -4.25 15.70
N PRO A 145 -5.95 -5.15 14.71
CA PRO A 145 -6.89 -6.27 14.65
C PRO A 145 -6.92 -7.12 15.91
N LYS A 146 -5.76 -7.39 16.52
CA LYS A 146 -5.65 -8.14 17.78
C LYS A 146 -6.39 -7.43 18.93
N GLU A 147 -6.19 -6.12 19.05
CA GLU A 147 -6.86 -5.34 20.07
C GLU A 147 -8.37 -5.23 19.82
N ALA A 148 -8.78 -5.09 18.57
CA ALA A 148 -10.18 -5.06 18.19
C ALA A 148 -10.91 -6.37 18.57
N ILE A 149 -10.24 -7.52 18.42
CA ILE A 149 -10.76 -8.80 18.91
C ILE A 149 -10.93 -8.78 20.43
N ALA A 150 -9.93 -8.32 21.18
CA ALA A 150 -10.02 -8.23 22.64
C ALA A 150 -11.21 -7.35 23.10
N ARG A 151 -11.40 -6.19 22.45
CA ARG A 151 -12.56 -5.31 22.71
C ARG A 151 -13.89 -5.96 22.34
N LEU A 152 -13.96 -6.69 21.22
CA LEU A 152 -15.15 -7.46 20.87
C LEU A 152 -15.46 -8.55 21.90
N THR A 153 -14.45 -9.20 22.48
CA THR A 153 -14.64 -10.16 23.58
C THR A 153 -15.26 -9.48 24.80
N GLU A 154 -14.76 -8.31 25.20
CA GLU A 154 -15.33 -7.53 26.31
C GLU A 154 -16.79 -7.11 26.03
N LEU A 155 -17.08 -6.62 24.82
CA LEU A 155 -18.43 -6.27 24.40
C LEU A 155 -19.38 -7.49 24.41
N CYS A 156 -18.90 -8.65 23.97
CA CYS A 156 -19.65 -9.90 24.04
C CYS A 156 -20.03 -10.28 25.48
N ASP A 157 -19.17 -10.04 26.46
CA ASP A 157 -19.46 -10.31 27.87
C ASP A 157 -20.50 -9.34 28.46
N VAL A 158 -20.52 -8.09 28.00
CA VAL A 158 -21.55 -7.10 28.38
C VAL A 158 -22.91 -7.46 27.78
N HIS A 159 -22.96 -7.83 26.50
CA HIS A 159 -24.22 -8.12 25.80
C HIS A 159 -24.74 -9.55 26.02
N CYS A 160 -23.89 -10.49 26.43
CA CYS A 160 -24.26 -11.90 26.66
C CYS A 160 -23.66 -12.42 27.98
N PRO A 161 -24.19 -12.01 29.14
CA PRO A 161 -23.74 -12.50 30.45
C PRO A 161 -23.90 -14.02 30.54
N ARG A 162 -22.95 -14.70 31.18
CA ARG A 162 -22.92 -16.18 31.26
C ARG A 162 -24.10 -16.80 32.03
N SER A 163 -24.85 -16.03 32.80
CA SER A 163 -25.76 -16.52 33.84
C SER A 163 -27.25 -16.61 33.45
N GLU A 164 -27.69 -16.06 32.31
CA GLU A 164 -29.13 -15.85 32.05
C GLU A 164 -29.56 -16.16 30.61
N VAL A 165 -29.32 -17.37 30.11
CA VAL A 165 -30.05 -17.85 28.92
C VAL A 165 -31.41 -18.39 29.35
N GLN A 166 -32.31 -17.50 29.78
CA GLN A 166 -33.72 -17.83 29.89
C GLN A 166 -34.34 -17.78 28.48
N GLN A 167 -35.13 -18.81 28.15
CA GLN A 167 -35.66 -19.14 26.81
C GLN A 167 -36.65 -18.12 26.18
N SER A 168 -36.63 -16.85 26.57
CA SER A 168 -37.43 -15.82 25.89
C SER A 168 -36.89 -15.52 24.50
N SER A 169 -37.77 -15.14 23.58
CA SER A 169 -37.47 -14.87 22.16
C SER A 169 -36.19 -14.04 21.96
N THR A 170 -35.14 -14.65 21.40
CA THR A 170 -33.89 -13.95 21.08
C THR A 170 -34.06 -13.10 19.83
N THR A 171 -33.68 -11.83 19.91
CA THR A 171 -33.61 -10.95 18.73
C THR A 171 -32.46 -11.40 17.82
N GLU A 172 -32.50 -11.01 16.54
CA GLU A 172 -31.43 -11.28 15.57
C GLU A 172 -30.08 -10.69 16.01
N GLU A 173 -30.10 -9.50 16.62
CA GLU A 173 -28.94 -8.87 17.22
C GLU A 173 -28.39 -9.69 18.39
N GLN A 174 -29.27 -10.16 19.29
CA GLN A 174 -28.85 -10.99 20.41
C GLN A 174 -28.27 -12.34 19.96
N ALA A 175 -28.85 -12.95 18.91
CA ALA A 175 -28.31 -14.15 18.29
C ALA A 175 -26.89 -13.93 17.74
N THR A 176 -26.63 -12.75 17.17
CA THR A 176 -25.29 -12.36 16.67
C THR A 176 -24.27 -12.28 17.80
N TRP A 177 -24.60 -11.63 18.91
CA TRP A 177 -23.74 -11.55 20.09
C TRP A 177 -23.46 -12.92 20.71
N ILE A 178 -24.48 -13.78 20.81
CA ILE A 178 -24.34 -15.15 21.34
C ILE A 178 -23.38 -15.97 20.47
N ALA A 179 -23.55 -15.93 19.14
CA ALA A 179 -22.72 -16.67 18.19
C ALA A 179 -21.25 -16.26 18.28
N LEU A 180 -20.97 -14.94 18.30
CA LEU A 180 -19.61 -14.44 18.41
C LEU A 180 -18.99 -14.76 19.78
N ALA A 181 -19.73 -14.58 20.87
CA ALA A 181 -19.24 -14.87 22.22
C ALA A 181 -18.83 -16.33 22.39
N GLY A 182 -19.58 -17.26 21.79
CA GLY A 182 -19.23 -18.68 21.77
C GLY A 182 -17.86 -18.94 21.11
N VAL A 183 -17.61 -18.31 19.96
CA VAL A 183 -16.33 -18.45 19.24
C VAL A 183 -15.17 -17.81 20.00
N LEU A 184 -15.31 -16.56 20.45
CA LEU A 184 -14.22 -15.82 21.09
C LEU A 184 -13.78 -16.52 22.39
N ARG A 185 -14.73 -16.93 23.24
CA ARG A 185 -14.43 -17.63 24.51
C ARG A 185 -13.77 -18.99 24.29
N THR A 186 -14.08 -19.67 23.18
CA THR A 186 -13.43 -20.95 22.84
C THR A 186 -12.01 -20.72 22.31
N SER A 187 -11.76 -19.63 21.58
CA SER A 187 -10.43 -19.29 21.05
C SER A 187 -9.45 -18.87 22.14
N ASP A 188 -9.85 -18.09 23.14
CA ASP A 188 -8.99 -17.60 24.22
C ASP A 188 -8.31 -18.74 25.01
N ARG A 189 -8.95 -19.93 25.02
CA ARG A 189 -8.40 -21.12 25.70
C ARG A 189 -7.21 -21.74 24.96
N ALA A 190 -6.91 -21.29 23.75
CA ALA A 190 -5.91 -21.90 22.87
C ALA A 190 -4.68 -21.01 22.59
N GLU A 191 -4.60 -19.80 23.15
CA GLU A 191 -3.69 -18.72 22.70
C GLU A 191 -2.20 -18.83 23.10
N ASP A 192 -1.71 -19.95 23.65
CA ASP A 192 -0.29 -20.04 24.05
C ASP A 192 0.71 -20.34 22.90
N ALA A 193 0.27 -20.43 21.63
CA ALA A 193 1.13 -20.94 20.55
C ALA A 193 1.26 -20.07 19.28
N ASP A 194 0.56 -18.94 19.14
CA ASP A 194 0.55 -18.20 17.87
C ASP A 194 1.75 -17.23 17.74
N ASN A 195 2.74 -17.66 16.95
CA ASN A 195 3.76 -16.80 16.36
C ASN A 195 3.11 -15.77 15.43
N GLU A 196 3.42 -14.50 15.63
CA GLU A 196 2.88 -13.28 14.96
C GLU A 196 3.18 -13.16 13.44
N ASN A 197 3.34 -14.26 12.70
CA ASN A 197 3.47 -14.21 11.25
C ASN A 197 2.06 -14.07 10.63
N ASP A 198 1.54 -12.84 10.72
CA ASP A 198 0.31 -12.31 10.12
C ASP A 198 0.45 -12.19 8.57
N ASP A 199 1.04 -13.20 7.92
CA ASP A 199 1.13 -13.23 6.47
C ASP A 199 -0.27 -13.51 5.89
N GLU A 200 -0.86 -12.47 5.29
CA GLU A 200 -2.18 -12.44 4.62
C GLU A 200 -2.29 -13.40 3.41
N ASP A 201 -1.40 -14.39 3.26
CA ASP A 201 -1.46 -15.30 2.12
C ASP A 201 -2.75 -16.14 2.21
N GLU A 202 -3.66 -15.85 1.28
CA GLU A 202 -5.01 -16.41 1.16
C GLU A 202 -5.05 -17.91 0.85
N THR A 203 -3.95 -18.63 1.06
CA THR A 203 -3.96 -20.07 0.92
C THR A 203 -4.85 -20.62 2.03
N GLU A 204 -6.03 -21.11 1.65
CA GLU A 204 -6.93 -21.96 2.44
C GLU A 204 -6.28 -23.33 2.76
N GLY A 205 -4.97 -23.35 3.01
CA GLY A 205 -4.26 -24.52 3.48
C GLY A 205 -4.84 -24.90 4.82
N ILE A 206 -5.52 -26.05 4.85
CA ILE A 206 -5.93 -26.70 6.08
C ILE A 206 -4.65 -26.94 6.89
N VAL A 207 -4.49 -26.21 7.99
CA VAL A 207 -3.37 -26.41 8.90
C VAL A 207 -3.58 -27.78 9.55
N HIS A 208 -2.88 -28.79 9.05
CA HIS A 208 -2.78 -30.08 9.71
C HIS A 208 -1.82 -29.93 10.91
N GLY A 209 -2.32 -29.32 11.99
CA GLY A 209 -1.59 -29.26 13.25
C GLY A 209 -1.58 -30.65 13.90
N GLU A 210 -0.40 -31.17 14.22
CA GLU A 210 -0.23 -32.44 14.95
C GLU A 210 -0.59 -32.34 16.45
N GLY A 211 -1.18 -31.21 16.89
CA GLY A 211 -1.67 -31.00 18.25
C GLY A 211 -3.14 -31.39 18.38
N GLY A 212 -3.50 -32.10 19.46
CA GLY A 212 -4.84 -32.63 19.75
C GLY A 212 -5.92 -31.58 20.05
N ALA A 213 -5.98 -30.47 19.32
CA ALA A 213 -7.06 -29.50 19.40
C ALA A 213 -8.40 -30.13 18.98
N THR A 214 -9.47 -29.83 19.70
CA THR A 214 -10.81 -30.31 19.33
C THR A 214 -11.30 -29.58 18.06
N ALA A 215 -12.22 -30.21 17.32
CA ALA A 215 -12.81 -29.60 16.12
C ALA A 215 -13.46 -28.23 16.40
N GLU A 216 -14.01 -28.05 17.60
CA GLU A 216 -14.61 -26.79 18.05
C GLU A 216 -13.56 -25.68 18.20
N VAL A 217 -12.39 -25.99 18.79
CA VAL A 217 -11.27 -25.04 18.93
C VAL A 217 -10.72 -24.65 17.55
N LEU A 218 -10.52 -25.62 16.66
CA LEU A 218 -10.05 -25.36 15.29
C LEU A 218 -11.04 -24.48 14.51
N PHE A 219 -12.34 -24.71 14.67
CA PHE A 219 -13.38 -23.87 14.09
C PHE A 219 -13.32 -22.44 14.65
N ALA A 220 -13.25 -22.29 15.98
CA ALA A 220 -13.17 -20.99 16.62
C ALA A 220 -11.94 -20.20 16.16
N GLN A 221 -10.77 -20.83 16.14
CA GLN A 221 -9.52 -20.23 15.63
C GLN A 221 -9.66 -19.78 14.18
N LYS A 222 -10.29 -20.59 13.32
CA LYS A 222 -10.55 -20.22 11.92
C LYS A 222 -11.43 -18.97 11.81
N VAL A 223 -12.50 -18.89 12.60
CA VAL A 223 -13.39 -17.72 12.62
C VAL A 223 -12.65 -16.48 13.13
N VAL A 224 -11.90 -16.59 14.23
CA VAL A 224 -11.11 -15.47 14.78
C VAL A 224 -10.06 -14.99 13.78
N LYS A 225 -9.35 -15.91 13.10
CA LYS A 225 -8.40 -15.55 12.04
C LYS A 225 -9.07 -14.77 10.91
N LEU A 226 -10.23 -15.21 10.44
CA LEU A 226 -10.98 -14.50 9.40
C LEU A 226 -11.54 -13.16 9.89
N LEU A 227 -11.94 -13.07 11.16
CA LEU A 227 -12.41 -11.83 11.77
C LEU A 227 -11.28 -10.81 11.93
N LYS A 228 -10.09 -11.22 12.37
CA LYS A 228 -8.86 -10.38 12.37
C LYS A 228 -8.55 -9.85 10.97
N ALA A 229 -8.56 -10.73 9.97
CA ALA A 229 -8.35 -10.35 8.58
C ALA A 229 -9.41 -9.36 8.08
N PHE A 230 -10.69 -9.59 8.39
CA PHE A 230 -11.79 -8.68 8.07
C PHE A 230 -11.58 -7.29 8.70
N ILE A 231 -11.29 -7.23 10.00
CA ILE A 231 -11.03 -5.98 10.71
C ILE A 231 -9.82 -5.24 10.11
N GLY A 232 -8.75 -5.96 9.75
CA GLY A 232 -7.60 -5.39 9.05
C GLY A 232 -8.00 -4.74 7.71
N LYS A 233 -8.87 -5.38 6.92
CA LYS A 233 -9.40 -4.78 5.68
C LYS A 233 -10.29 -3.57 5.95
N VAL A 234 -11.15 -3.61 6.96
CA VAL A 234 -11.98 -2.46 7.37
C VAL A 234 -11.11 -1.28 7.83
N SER A 235 -10.05 -1.53 8.61
CA SER A 235 -9.07 -0.51 8.97
C SER A 235 -8.45 0.11 7.71
N GLY A 236 -8.03 -0.71 6.74
CA GLY A 236 -7.54 -0.22 5.45
C GLY A 236 -8.56 0.63 4.67
N VAL A 237 -9.83 0.23 4.64
CA VAL A 237 -10.93 0.99 4.04
C VAL A 237 -11.05 2.36 4.72
N GLU A 238 -11.14 2.39 6.05
CA GLU A 238 -11.27 3.64 6.79
C GLU A 238 -10.05 4.56 6.60
N GLN A 239 -8.85 3.99 6.48
CA GLN A 239 -7.58 4.70 6.25
C GLN A 239 -7.44 5.30 4.84
N LEU A 240 -8.10 4.70 3.84
CA LEU A 240 -8.17 5.21 2.47
C LEU A 240 -9.50 5.90 2.16
N SER A 241 -10.36 6.08 3.16
CA SER A 241 -11.63 6.77 2.98
C SER A 241 -11.37 8.20 2.48
N PRO A 242 -12.20 8.71 1.55
CA PRO A 242 -12.12 10.09 1.09
C PRO A 242 -12.24 11.10 2.24
N ASP A 243 -12.91 10.73 3.33
CA ASP A 243 -13.09 11.60 4.50
C ASP A 243 -11.82 11.74 5.36
N GLN A 244 -10.78 10.93 5.09
CA GLN A 244 -9.53 11.04 5.83
C GLN A 244 -8.72 12.26 5.40
N PRO A 245 -8.20 13.06 6.35
CA PRO A 245 -7.34 14.20 6.01
C PRO A 245 -6.03 13.77 5.37
N ARG A 246 -5.59 12.52 5.59
CA ARG A 246 -4.35 11.96 5.05
C ARG A 246 -4.55 10.49 4.67
N LEU A 247 -4.57 10.22 3.38
CA LEU A 247 -4.66 8.88 2.82
C LEU A 247 -3.47 8.00 3.26
N LEU A 248 -3.74 6.73 3.50
CA LEU A 248 -2.82 5.76 4.10
C LEU A 248 -2.84 4.43 3.39
N THR A 249 -1.69 3.98 2.89
CA THR A 249 -1.61 2.70 2.17
C THR A 249 -0.90 1.61 2.98
N SER A 250 -0.88 1.69 4.32
CA SER A 250 -0.21 0.68 5.15
C SER A 250 -0.86 -0.70 5.11
N HIS A 251 -2.15 -0.77 4.78
CA HIS A 251 -2.89 -2.02 4.59
C HIS A 251 -2.83 -2.54 3.13
N VAL A 252 -2.05 -1.89 2.27
CA VAL A 252 -1.90 -2.26 0.86
C VAL A 252 -0.59 -3.01 0.70
N GLY A 253 -0.68 -4.33 0.53
CA GLY A 253 0.46 -5.18 0.19
C GLY A 253 0.70 -5.27 -1.32
N ASN A 254 1.60 -6.17 -1.74
CA ASN A 254 1.87 -6.44 -3.16
C ASN A 254 0.62 -6.88 -3.93
N TRP A 255 -0.33 -7.54 -3.25
CA TRP A 255 -1.63 -7.91 -3.82
C TRP A 255 -2.40 -6.67 -4.29
N GLY A 256 -2.30 -5.55 -3.58
CA GLY A 256 -3.01 -4.32 -3.87
C GLY A 256 -2.41 -3.59 -5.08
N ILE A 257 -1.07 -3.59 -5.18
CA ILE A 257 -0.37 -3.11 -6.39
C ILE A 257 -0.84 -3.88 -7.62
N ARG A 258 -0.90 -5.22 -7.52
CA ARG A 258 -1.35 -6.09 -8.61
C ARG A 258 -2.82 -5.87 -8.97
N GLY A 259 -3.67 -5.74 -7.95
CA GLY A 259 -5.09 -5.45 -8.11
C GLY A 259 -5.33 -4.11 -8.80
N ALA A 260 -4.62 -3.07 -8.39
CA ALA A 260 -4.73 -1.73 -8.97
C ALA A 260 -4.28 -1.71 -10.44
N VAL A 261 -3.11 -2.26 -10.76
CA VAL A 261 -2.64 -2.31 -12.16
C VAL A 261 -3.60 -3.12 -13.03
N ARG A 262 -4.13 -4.24 -12.52
CA ARG A 262 -5.14 -5.04 -13.23
C ARG A 262 -6.42 -4.25 -13.48
N ALA A 263 -6.93 -3.56 -12.47
CA ALA A 263 -8.17 -2.80 -12.59
C ALA A 263 -8.01 -1.59 -13.51
N LEU A 264 -6.85 -0.92 -13.50
CA LEU A 264 -6.49 0.10 -14.50
C LEU A 264 -6.51 -0.51 -15.90
N ARG A 265 -5.81 -1.64 -16.13
CA ARG A 265 -5.79 -2.36 -17.41
C ARG A 265 -7.18 -2.67 -17.94
N GLU A 266 -8.07 -3.14 -17.06
CA GLU A 266 -9.44 -3.53 -17.39
C GLU A 266 -10.36 -2.33 -17.63
N GLY A 267 -9.87 -1.10 -17.50
CA GLY A 267 -10.68 0.08 -17.69
C GLY A 267 -11.79 0.21 -16.65
N ARG A 268 -11.65 -0.40 -15.45
CA ARG A 268 -12.58 -0.22 -14.33
C ARG A 268 -12.55 1.19 -13.71
N PHE A 269 -12.05 2.14 -14.48
CA PHE A 269 -12.05 3.57 -14.19
C PHE A 269 -13.23 4.19 -14.94
N ASP A 270 -14.44 3.69 -14.69
CA ASP A 270 -15.64 4.36 -15.16
C ASP A 270 -15.80 5.61 -14.28
N GLY A 271 -15.66 6.79 -14.86
CA GLY A 271 -15.88 8.07 -14.18
C GLY A 271 -17.27 8.20 -13.56
N ASP A 272 -18.17 7.26 -13.87
CA ASP A 272 -19.50 7.13 -13.30
C ASP A 272 -19.55 6.41 -11.94
N ASP A 273 -18.42 5.95 -11.37
CA ASP A 273 -18.42 5.50 -9.97
C ASP A 273 -18.78 6.70 -9.06
N PRO A 274 -19.91 6.67 -8.34
CA PRO A 274 -20.32 7.77 -7.47
C PRO A 274 -19.26 8.12 -6.41
N ARG A 275 -18.35 7.18 -6.10
CA ARG A 275 -17.22 7.39 -5.18
C ARG A 275 -16.12 8.26 -5.79
N SER A 276 -15.88 8.16 -7.10
CA SER A 276 -14.90 9.00 -7.83
C SER A 276 -15.31 10.47 -7.79
N ALA A 277 -16.61 10.76 -7.97
CA ALA A 277 -17.15 12.12 -7.85
C ALA A 277 -16.98 12.69 -6.43
N LYS A 278 -17.20 11.89 -5.38
CA LYS A 278 -16.99 12.32 -3.97
C LYS A 278 -15.52 12.58 -3.66
N LEU A 279 -14.60 11.74 -4.14
CA LEU A 279 -13.16 11.96 -4.00
C LEU A 279 -12.70 13.24 -4.71
N GLN A 280 -13.23 13.51 -5.89
CA GLN A 280 -12.91 14.74 -6.61
C GLN A 280 -13.45 15.99 -5.89
N GLN A 281 -14.69 15.94 -5.39
CA GLN A 281 -15.26 17.02 -4.58
C GLN A 281 -14.42 17.27 -3.33
N TRP A 282 -13.98 16.22 -2.65
CA TRP A 282 -13.09 16.32 -1.50
C TRP A 282 -11.75 16.97 -1.87
N TYR A 283 -11.14 16.58 -2.99
CA TYR A 283 -9.87 17.15 -3.44
C TYR A 283 -10.00 18.62 -3.78
N ASN A 284 -11.05 19.01 -4.49
CA ASN A 284 -11.34 20.41 -4.79
C ASN A 284 -11.49 21.20 -3.49
N ALA A 285 -12.25 20.68 -2.51
CA ALA A 285 -12.40 21.31 -1.20
C ALA A 285 -11.08 21.37 -0.40
N MET A 286 -10.22 20.35 -0.48
CA MET A 286 -8.92 20.34 0.19
C MET A 286 -7.95 21.34 -0.45
N ASN A 287 -7.88 21.40 -1.77
CA ASN A 287 -7.07 22.38 -2.49
C ASN A 287 -7.58 23.80 -2.25
N GLU A 288 -8.89 24.01 -2.23
CA GLU A 288 -9.48 25.29 -1.83
C GLU A 288 -9.08 25.66 -0.39
N ALA A 289 -9.09 24.70 0.54
CA ALA A 289 -8.66 24.93 1.92
C ALA A 289 -7.15 25.20 2.05
N ILE A 290 -6.31 24.55 1.25
CA ILE A 290 -4.86 24.81 1.18
C ILE A 290 -4.62 26.21 0.61
N VAL A 291 -5.24 26.55 -0.52
CA VAL A 291 -5.16 27.88 -1.14
C VAL A 291 -5.68 28.97 -0.20
N GLN A 292 -6.74 28.71 0.58
CA GLN A 292 -7.24 29.64 1.59
C GLN A 292 -6.28 29.81 2.78
N LYS A 293 -5.59 28.75 3.21
CA LYS A 293 -4.56 28.83 4.26
C LYS A 293 -3.31 29.59 3.80
N ASP A 294 -2.92 29.43 2.54
CA ASP A 294 -1.75 30.10 1.97
C ASP A 294 -2.05 31.53 1.48
N GLY A 295 -3.32 31.84 1.23
CA GLY A 295 -3.83 33.16 0.82
C GLY A 295 -3.75 34.26 1.89
N GLN A 296 -3.16 33.98 3.07
CA GLN A 296 -2.80 34.99 4.06
C GLN A 296 -1.36 35.53 3.91
N ILE A 297 -0.67 35.17 2.83
CA ILE A 297 0.54 35.86 2.36
C ILE A 297 0.13 36.88 1.29
N ASP A 298 0.53 38.14 1.48
CA ASP A 298 -0.03 39.35 0.85
C ASP A 298 -0.33 39.31 -0.67
N LYS A 299 -1.56 39.73 -0.97
CA LYS A 299 -2.26 40.23 -2.19
C LYS A 299 -1.66 40.09 -3.62
N PRO A 300 -2.55 39.94 -4.63
CA PRO A 300 -2.21 39.51 -5.98
C PRO A 300 -2.03 40.65 -7.00
N LEU A 301 -1.22 40.39 -8.04
CA LEU A 301 -1.28 41.09 -9.32
C LEU A 301 -2.52 40.61 -10.09
N ALA A 302 -3.44 41.54 -10.35
CA ALA A 302 -4.69 41.31 -11.04
C ALA A 302 -4.50 41.04 -12.55
N GLY A 303 -5.32 40.13 -13.08
CA GLY A 303 -5.77 40.19 -14.48
C GLY A 303 -5.67 38.88 -15.27
N LYS A 304 -6.77 38.12 -15.31
CA LYS A 304 -7.46 37.67 -16.54
C LYS A 304 -8.62 36.72 -16.19
N GLU A 305 -9.78 37.03 -16.72
CA GLU A 305 -11.01 36.23 -16.65
C GLU A 305 -10.80 34.91 -17.40
N ASN A 306 -11.00 33.77 -16.72
CA ASN A 306 -10.99 32.45 -17.34
C ASN A 306 -12.41 32.04 -17.73
N SER A 307 -12.60 31.84 -19.03
CA SER A 307 -13.72 31.09 -19.61
C SER A 307 -13.81 29.70 -19.00
N LEU A 308 -15.03 29.26 -18.70
CA LEU A 308 -15.36 27.89 -18.25
C LEU A 308 -14.68 26.85 -19.16
N SER A 309 -13.64 26.21 -18.62
CA SER A 309 -12.94 25.09 -19.24
C SER A 309 -13.91 23.90 -19.39
N PRO A 310 -13.80 23.10 -20.48
CA PRO A 310 -14.50 21.84 -20.58
C PRO A 310 -14.18 20.93 -19.39
N ASP A 311 -15.13 20.05 -19.05
CA ASP A 311 -15.05 19.07 -17.97
C ASP A 311 -13.74 18.25 -18.11
N PRO A 312 -12.79 18.37 -17.16
CA PRO A 312 -11.50 17.70 -17.24
C PRO A 312 -11.63 16.17 -17.30
N HIS A 313 -12.75 15.59 -16.88
CA HIS A 313 -12.97 14.14 -16.91
C HIS A 313 -13.29 13.58 -18.30
N ALA A 314 -14.03 14.32 -19.14
CA ALA A 314 -14.31 13.90 -20.51
C ALA A 314 -13.02 13.83 -21.36
N ALA A 315 -12.01 14.62 -21.01
CA ALA A 315 -10.70 14.60 -21.65
C ALA A 315 -9.79 13.46 -21.14
N CYS A 316 -9.94 13.02 -19.88
CA CYS A 316 -9.13 11.95 -19.31
C CYS A 316 -9.50 10.58 -19.89
N THR A 317 -10.80 10.29 -20.08
CA THR A 317 -11.27 9.00 -20.61
C THR A 317 -11.02 8.82 -22.11
N ALA A 318 -11.04 9.89 -22.90
CA ALA A 318 -10.86 9.83 -24.36
C ALA A 318 -9.42 9.52 -24.82
N ASN A 319 -8.42 9.64 -23.92
CA ASN A 319 -6.99 9.45 -24.25
C ASN A 319 -6.33 8.21 -23.60
N LEU A 320 -7.13 7.26 -23.09
CA LEU A 320 -6.62 6.04 -22.43
C LEU A 320 -6.26 4.90 -23.40
N GLY A 321 -6.09 5.20 -24.70
CA GLY A 321 -5.94 4.23 -25.81
C GLY A 321 -4.77 3.23 -25.76
N SER A 322 -4.11 3.01 -24.62
CA SER A 322 -3.08 1.98 -24.47
C SER A 322 -3.02 1.34 -23.07
N ILE A 323 -4.00 1.60 -22.20
CA ILE A 323 -4.00 1.06 -20.82
C ILE A 323 -4.21 -0.46 -20.79
N SER A 324 -4.91 -1.02 -21.79
CA SER A 324 -5.17 -2.46 -21.90
C SER A 324 -3.92 -3.33 -22.01
N SER A 325 -2.76 -2.74 -22.33
CA SER A 325 -1.47 -3.43 -22.44
C SER A 325 -0.68 -3.50 -21.13
N LEU A 326 -1.14 -2.84 -20.05
CA LEU A 326 -0.44 -2.81 -18.77
C LEU A 326 -0.37 -4.19 -18.12
N SER A 327 0.82 -4.57 -17.66
CA SER A 327 1.08 -5.82 -16.96
C SER A 327 1.93 -5.54 -15.73
N VAL A 328 1.83 -6.44 -14.74
CA VAL A 328 2.63 -6.37 -13.52
C VAL A 328 3.11 -7.75 -13.10
N SER A 329 4.40 -7.86 -12.80
CA SER A 329 5.03 -9.10 -12.32
C SER A 329 5.92 -8.84 -11.10
N THR A 330 6.18 -9.89 -10.31
CA THR A 330 7.26 -9.81 -9.31
C THR A 330 8.54 -10.12 -10.05
N LEU A 331 9.43 -9.14 -10.14
CA LEU A 331 10.72 -9.26 -10.77
C LEU A 331 11.72 -9.96 -9.83
N ALA A 332 11.86 -9.47 -8.61
CA ALA A 332 12.81 -10.01 -7.63
C ALA A 332 12.17 -10.19 -6.25
N SER A 333 12.28 -11.38 -5.65
CA SER A 333 11.82 -11.65 -4.27
C SER A 333 12.38 -12.99 -3.76
N LEU A 334 12.09 -13.30 -2.49
CA LEU A 334 12.10 -14.70 -2.03
C LEU A 334 11.08 -15.53 -2.82
N ARG A 335 11.36 -16.83 -2.96
CA ARG A 335 10.38 -17.78 -3.48
C ARG A 335 9.38 -18.14 -2.38
N VAL A 336 8.10 -17.87 -2.63
CA VAL A 336 6.99 -18.25 -1.75
C VAL A 336 6.24 -19.42 -2.37
N ALA A 337 5.96 -20.46 -1.58
CA ALA A 337 5.21 -21.62 -2.06
C ALA A 337 3.78 -21.22 -2.47
N GLY A 338 3.28 -21.76 -3.58
CA GLY A 338 1.96 -21.42 -4.11
C GLY A 338 1.89 -20.11 -4.89
N MET A 339 2.91 -19.25 -4.81
CA MET A 339 3.01 -18.05 -5.64
C MET A 339 3.79 -18.30 -6.94
N ALA A 340 3.55 -17.46 -7.95
CA ALA A 340 4.34 -17.48 -9.17
C ALA A 340 5.82 -17.19 -8.85
N THR A 341 6.72 -18.03 -9.39
CA THR A 341 8.16 -17.86 -9.19
C THR A 341 8.63 -16.51 -9.76
N PRO A 342 9.35 -15.68 -8.97
CA PRO A 342 9.89 -14.42 -9.49
C PRO A 342 10.97 -14.68 -10.55
N GLN A 343 11.17 -13.73 -11.45
CA GLN A 343 12.20 -13.86 -12.50
C GLN A 343 13.62 -13.92 -11.90
N ILE A 344 13.84 -13.18 -10.81
CA ILE A 344 15.05 -13.14 -10.01
C ILE A 344 14.71 -13.72 -8.64
N VAL A 345 15.07 -14.97 -8.42
CA VAL A 345 14.90 -15.62 -7.11
C VAL A 345 16.09 -15.25 -6.23
N LEU A 346 15.82 -14.56 -5.12
CA LEU A 346 16.82 -14.22 -4.11
C LEU A 346 16.87 -15.27 -3.00
N ARG A 347 18.03 -15.49 -2.41
CA ARG A 347 18.23 -16.45 -1.31
C ARG A 347 19.09 -15.85 -0.21
N LYS A 348 18.87 -16.32 1.02
CA LYS A 348 19.71 -15.97 2.17
C LYS A 348 21.16 -16.47 2.04
N THR A 349 21.38 -17.47 1.20
CA THR A 349 22.68 -18.08 0.92
C THR A 349 23.35 -17.51 -0.33
N ASP A 350 22.78 -16.47 -0.97
CA ASP A 350 23.34 -15.91 -2.20
C ASP A 350 24.76 -15.37 -1.95
N ASP A 351 25.73 -15.92 -2.66
CA ASP A 351 27.11 -15.47 -2.65
C ASP A 351 27.32 -14.21 -3.52
N GLU A 352 28.55 -13.69 -3.57
CA GLU A 352 28.88 -12.49 -4.35
C GLU A 352 28.63 -12.69 -5.86
N ARG A 353 28.82 -13.90 -6.39
CA ARG A 353 28.57 -14.20 -7.80
C ARG A 353 27.06 -14.18 -8.09
N GLU A 354 26.25 -14.79 -7.24
CA GLU A 354 24.79 -14.80 -7.35
C GLU A 354 24.20 -13.38 -7.20
N ARG A 355 24.77 -12.56 -6.32
CA ARG A 355 24.42 -11.13 -6.19
C ARG A 355 24.74 -10.32 -7.44
N ARG A 356 25.90 -10.55 -8.08
CA ARG A 356 26.25 -9.93 -9.37
C ARG A 356 25.33 -10.38 -10.49
N GLN A 357 24.95 -11.66 -10.52
CA GLN A 357 24.02 -12.18 -11.52
C GLN A 357 22.62 -11.56 -11.37
N SER A 358 22.10 -11.49 -10.14
CA SER A 358 20.80 -10.84 -9.87
C SER A 358 20.83 -9.34 -10.17
N TRP A 359 21.95 -8.65 -9.89
CA TRP A 359 22.16 -7.27 -10.31
C TRP A 359 22.13 -7.09 -11.84
N ALA A 360 22.84 -7.95 -12.58
CA ALA A 360 22.82 -7.91 -14.04
C ALA A 360 21.41 -8.11 -14.62
N ALA A 361 20.64 -9.04 -14.05
CA ALA A 361 19.24 -9.27 -14.43
C ALA A 361 18.35 -8.07 -14.10
N LEU A 362 18.55 -7.44 -12.93
CA LEU A 362 17.83 -6.23 -12.53
C LEU A 362 18.10 -5.05 -13.49
N LYS A 363 19.36 -4.81 -13.88
CA LYS A 363 19.73 -3.80 -14.88
C LYS A 363 19.08 -4.09 -16.23
N ALA A 364 19.08 -5.35 -16.66
CA ALA A 364 18.45 -5.75 -17.92
C ALA A 364 16.93 -5.46 -17.91
N ALA A 365 16.25 -5.74 -16.80
CA ALA A 365 14.83 -5.41 -16.63
C ALA A 365 14.59 -3.90 -16.58
N PHE A 366 15.44 -3.15 -15.88
CA PHE A 366 15.35 -1.69 -15.80
C PHE A 366 15.56 -0.99 -17.16
N ALA A 367 16.41 -1.56 -18.01
CA ALA A 367 16.66 -1.05 -19.36
C ALA A 367 15.52 -1.33 -20.35
N GLN A 368 14.50 -2.12 -19.98
CA GLN A 368 13.36 -2.39 -20.85
C GLN A 368 12.53 -1.13 -21.06
N GLU A 369 12.28 -0.79 -22.33
CA GLU A 369 11.38 0.29 -22.67
C GLU A 369 9.97 0.06 -22.13
N ARG A 370 9.24 1.16 -21.86
CA ARG A 370 7.86 1.10 -21.36
C ARG A 370 7.73 0.20 -20.13
N SER A 371 8.70 0.29 -19.23
CA SER A 371 8.66 -0.38 -17.94
C SER A 371 9.09 0.56 -16.83
N ALA A 372 8.60 0.27 -15.62
CA ALA A 372 8.99 0.91 -14.38
C ALA A 372 9.13 -0.14 -13.29
N LEU A 373 10.12 0.04 -12.41
CA LEU A 373 10.38 -0.86 -11.28
C LEU A 373 9.94 -0.20 -9.98
N LEU A 374 9.22 -0.96 -9.16
CA LEU A 374 8.78 -0.61 -7.82
C LEU A 374 9.48 -1.47 -6.79
N LEU A 375 10.20 -0.84 -5.87
CA LEU A 375 10.80 -1.46 -4.70
C LEU A 375 9.80 -1.43 -3.54
N HIS A 376 9.44 -2.61 -3.02
CA HIS A 376 8.75 -2.75 -1.74
C HIS A 376 9.79 -3.07 -0.66
N HIS A 377 10.01 -2.13 0.25
CA HIS A 377 10.95 -2.28 1.35
C HIS A 377 10.37 -1.70 2.63
N LYS A 378 10.35 -2.50 3.70
CA LYS A 378 9.67 -2.15 4.96
C LYS A 378 8.24 -1.70 4.68
N ASN A 379 7.79 -0.61 5.29
CA ASN A 379 6.44 -0.08 5.09
C ASN A 379 6.39 0.96 3.95
N HIS A 380 7.26 0.82 2.93
CA HIS A 380 7.38 1.80 1.85
C HIS A 380 7.43 1.13 0.48
N TYR A 381 6.71 1.74 -0.46
CA TYR A 381 6.84 1.49 -1.89
C TYR A 381 7.56 2.67 -2.52
N SER A 382 8.51 2.42 -3.41
CA SER A 382 9.27 3.46 -4.10
C SER A 382 9.62 3.08 -5.54
N LEU A 383 9.67 4.07 -6.42
CA LEU A 383 10.18 3.90 -7.78
C LEU A 383 11.71 3.77 -7.78
N ILE A 384 12.24 2.94 -8.67
CA ILE A 384 13.65 2.95 -9.02
C ILE A 384 13.86 3.91 -10.18
N PHE A 385 14.69 4.94 -9.98
CA PHE A 385 14.89 6.04 -10.93
C PHE A 385 16.15 5.89 -11.77
N ALA A 386 17.21 5.35 -11.17
CA ALA A 386 18.50 5.16 -11.81
C ALA A 386 19.28 4.02 -11.12
N MET A 387 20.30 3.53 -11.82
CA MET A 387 21.24 2.53 -11.33
C MET A 387 22.66 2.96 -11.68
N ARG A 388 23.61 2.67 -10.80
CA ARG A 388 25.03 2.89 -11.08
C ARG A 388 25.89 1.77 -10.53
N GLU A 389 27.03 1.57 -11.15
CA GLU A 389 28.06 0.64 -10.69
C GLU A 389 29.46 1.13 -11.06
N TRP A 390 30.43 0.82 -10.19
CA TRP A 390 31.84 1.13 -10.38
C TRP A 390 32.71 0.27 -9.47
N HIS A 391 34.02 0.22 -9.73
CA HIS A 391 34.99 -0.33 -8.78
C HIS A 391 35.54 0.80 -7.90
N SER A 392 35.52 0.60 -6.58
CA SER A 392 36.15 1.52 -5.62
C SER A 392 37.68 1.46 -5.70
N GLU A 393 38.37 2.32 -4.94
CA GLU A 393 39.84 2.29 -4.81
C GLU A 393 40.37 0.93 -4.31
N ASP A 394 39.56 0.21 -3.51
CA ASP A 394 39.86 -1.13 -2.99
C ASP A 394 39.49 -2.28 -3.95
N ASP A 395 39.21 -1.98 -5.23
CA ASP A 395 38.75 -2.93 -6.25
C ASP A 395 37.43 -3.64 -5.88
N MET A 396 36.63 -3.03 -5.00
CA MET A 396 35.32 -3.56 -4.63
C MET A 396 34.25 -3.03 -5.58
N LEU A 397 33.48 -3.94 -6.18
CA LEU A 397 32.35 -3.57 -7.02
C LEU A 397 31.24 -2.94 -6.17
N VAL A 398 30.97 -1.66 -6.40
CA VAL A 398 29.86 -0.94 -5.81
C VAL A 398 28.69 -0.95 -6.78
N MET A 399 27.49 -1.30 -6.29
CA MET A 399 26.25 -1.37 -7.06
C MET A 399 25.16 -0.63 -6.29
N GLU A 400 24.56 0.39 -6.87
CA GLU A 400 23.58 1.23 -6.18
C GLU A 400 22.37 1.58 -7.05
N VAL A 401 21.24 1.75 -6.36
CA VAL A 401 19.96 2.12 -6.94
C VAL A 401 19.52 3.47 -6.37
N LEU A 402 19.15 4.41 -7.25
CA LEU A 402 18.53 5.66 -6.86
C LEU A 402 17.03 5.43 -6.69
N THR A 403 16.55 5.66 -5.47
CA THR A 403 15.15 5.49 -5.09
C THR A 403 14.66 6.65 -4.22
N ALA A 404 13.38 6.60 -3.86
CA ALA A 404 12.76 7.47 -2.88
C ALA A 404 12.71 6.80 -1.50
N ARG A 405 13.10 7.54 -0.46
CA ARG A 405 12.82 7.15 0.94
C ARG A 405 11.54 7.80 1.47
N LYS A 406 11.20 8.98 0.94
CA LYS A 406 10.04 9.79 1.33
C LYS A 406 9.50 10.55 0.12
N GLY A 407 8.19 10.81 0.12
CA GLY A 407 7.53 11.68 -0.87
C GLY A 407 7.57 11.20 -2.33
N GLN A 408 7.98 9.95 -2.60
CA GLN A 408 8.29 9.42 -3.95
C GLN A 408 9.33 10.23 -4.73
N ARG A 409 10.17 11.01 -4.05
CA ARG A 409 11.20 11.83 -4.70
C ARG A 409 12.54 11.06 -4.78
N PRO A 410 13.23 11.07 -5.94
CA PRO A 410 14.55 10.46 -6.07
C PRO A 410 15.53 11.20 -5.16
N THR A 411 15.94 10.56 -4.06
CA THR A 411 16.67 11.26 -2.98
C THR A 411 17.78 10.42 -2.37
N ALA A 412 17.77 9.11 -2.59
CA ALA A 412 18.71 8.20 -1.92
C ALA A 412 19.26 7.17 -2.89
N TRP A 413 20.60 7.10 -2.94
CA TRP A 413 21.30 5.94 -3.42
C TRP A 413 21.33 4.87 -2.32
N ILE A 414 20.90 3.66 -2.64
CA ILE A 414 20.90 2.52 -1.73
C ILE A 414 21.69 1.39 -2.40
N SER A 415 22.60 0.76 -1.64
CA SER A 415 23.40 -0.33 -2.17
C SER A 415 22.53 -1.55 -2.52
N TRP A 416 22.91 -2.27 -3.58
CA TRP A 416 22.25 -3.52 -3.93
C TRP A 416 22.32 -4.55 -2.81
N GLY A 417 23.42 -4.57 -2.03
CA GLY A 417 23.55 -5.44 -0.86
C GLY A 417 22.49 -5.15 0.22
N GLU A 418 22.19 -3.88 0.50
CA GLU A 418 21.13 -3.48 1.44
C GLU A 418 19.74 -3.85 0.92
N ILE A 419 19.48 -3.60 -0.37
CA ILE A 419 18.20 -3.98 -1.01
C ILE A 419 18.03 -5.49 -0.96
N HIS A 420 19.04 -6.26 -1.37
CA HIS A 420 19.03 -7.72 -1.34
C HIS A 420 18.74 -8.24 0.07
N GLN A 421 19.49 -7.80 1.08
CA GLN A 421 19.29 -8.18 2.48
C GLN A 421 17.87 -7.87 2.97
N THR A 422 17.32 -6.73 2.56
CA THR A 422 15.95 -6.37 2.87
C THR A 422 14.97 -7.35 2.22
N LEU A 423 15.08 -7.59 0.91
CA LEU A 423 14.18 -8.47 0.18
C LEU A 423 14.19 -9.93 0.69
N ILE A 424 15.31 -10.42 1.23
CA ILE A 424 15.41 -11.77 1.81
C ILE A 424 15.00 -11.86 3.29
N SER A 425 14.71 -10.72 3.93
CA SER A 425 14.31 -10.69 5.34
C SER A 425 12.83 -11.04 5.56
N TRP A 426 11.97 -10.79 4.56
CA TRP A 426 10.55 -11.13 4.61
C TRP A 426 10.01 -11.43 3.21
N SER A 427 9.18 -12.47 3.10
CA SER A 427 8.57 -12.96 1.86
C SER A 427 7.68 -11.92 1.15
N GLY A 428 7.13 -10.97 1.91
CA GLY A 428 6.31 -9.89 1.37
C GLY A 428 7.11 -8.79 0.65
N TYR A 429 8.43 -8.69 0.86
CA TYR A 429 9.25 -7.71 0.14
C TYR A 429 9.60 -8.19 -1.28
N ALA A 430 9.55 -7.26 -2.22
CA ALA A 430 9.74 -7.56 -3.63
C ALA A 430 10.18 -6.32 -4.42
N ILE A 431 10.82 -6.56 -5.57
CA ILE A 431 10.83 -5.62 -6.68
C ILE A 431 9.76 -6.08 -7.66
N MET A 432 8.82 -5.21 -7.98
CA MET A 432 7.79 -5.44 -8.98
C MET A 432 8.11 -4.65 -10.24
N GLN A 433 7.77 -5.23 -11.39
CA GLN A 433 7.90 -4.57 -12.68
C GLN A 433 6.51 -4.32 -13.24
N ILE A 434 6.19 -3.07 -13.54
CA ILE A 434 5.02 -2.65 -14.29
C ILE A 434 5.47 -2.32 -15.70
N TYR A 435 4.84 -2.87 -16.73
CA TYR A 435 5.28 -2.75 -18.12
C TYR A 435 4.11 -2.84 -19.09
N THR A 436 4.30 -2.44 -20.36
CA THR A 436 3.34 -2.74 -21.44
C THR A 436 3.78 -3.95 -22.24
N ASP A 437 2.86 -4.84 -22.60
CA ASP A 437 3.18 -5.94 -23.52
C ASP A 437 3.58 -5.37 -24.90
N GLY A 438 4.84 -5.56 -25.30
CA GLY A 438 5.44 -4.98 -26.50
C GLY A 438 4.85 -5.47 -27.83
N SER A 439 3.79 -6.27 -27.82
CA SER A 439 3.08 -6.73 -29.03
C SER A 439 2.33 -5.61 -29.73
N ALA A 440 1.99 -4.52 -29.04
CA ALA A 440 1.22 -3.40 -29.61
C ALA A 440 2.06 -2.33 -30.35
N ALA A 441 3.40 -2.47 -30.42
CA ALA A 441 4.29 -1.42 -30.92
C ALA A 441 4.94 -1.73 -32.30
N ARG A 442 4.46 -2.73 -33.04
CA ARG A 442 4.93 -3.05 -34.41
C ARG A 442 3.89 -2.82 -35.52
N THR A 443 2.94 -1.89 -35.32
CA THR A 443 1.99 -1.47 -36.36
C THR A 443 2.19 -0.02 -36.71
#